data_AF-A0A212DAH7-F1
#
_entry.id   AF-A0A212DAH7-F1
#
_cell.length_a   1.000
_cell.length_b   1.000
_cell.length_c   1.000
_cell.angle_alpha   90.00
_cell.angle_beta   90.00
_cell.angle_gamma   90.00
#
_symmetry.space_group_name_H-M   'P 1'
#
loop_
_entity.id
_entity.type
_entity.pdbx_description
1 polymer ?
#
loop_
_entity_poly.entity_id
_entity_poly.type
_entity_poly.pdbx_seq_one_letter_code
_entity_poly.pdbx_strand_id
1 'polypeptide(L)'
;MDSFMAQVKSLAQSLYPCSAQQLNEDLRLHLLLNTSVTCNDGSPAGYYLKESKGSRRWLLFLEDEYAFMGTLIIREVVRELLGKGLSGAKVLLLAGSSAGGTGVLLNVDRVAEQLEELGYPAIQVRGLADSGWFLDNKQYRRTDCIDTITCAPTEAIRRGIRYWNGVVPERCRRQFKEGEEWNCFFGYKVYPTLRCPVFVVQWLFDEAQLTVDNVHLTGQPVQEGQWLYIQNLGRELRNTLKDVP
;
A
#
# COMPACT_ATOMS: atom_id res chain seq x y z
N MET A 1 -7.43 6.34 18.12
CA MET A 1 -6.76 6.73 16.86
C MET A 1 -7.66 6.21 15.76
N ASP A 2 -8.54 7.07 15.25
CA ASP A 2 -9.53 6.68 14.24
C ASP A 2 -8.79 6.28 12.96
N SER A 3 -9.02 5.06 12.48
CA SER A 3 -8.33 4.60 11.27
C SER A 3 -8.71 5.49 10.09
N PHE A 4 -7.77 5.74 9.19
CA PHE A 4 -8.02 6.44 7.93
C PHE A 4 -9.25 5.86 7.20
N MET A 5 -9.49 4.55 7.32
CA MET A 5 -10.68 3.89 6.79
C MET A 5 -11.99 4.33 7.48
N ALA A 6 -11.98 4.69 8.76
CA ALA A 6 -13.11 5.32 9.41
C ALA A 6 -13.39 6.72 8.82
N GLN A 7 -12.35 7.49 8.49
CA GLN A 7 -12.49 8.79 7.84
C GLN A 7 -12.93 8.67 6.38
N VAL A 8 -12.41 7.70 5.62
CA VAL A 8 -12.86 7.41 4.25
C VAL A 8 -14.30 6.91 4.25
N LYS A 9 -14.69 6.04 5.20
CA LYS A 9 -16.09 5.61 5.37
C LYS A 9 -16.99 6.80 5.73
N SER A 10 -16.56 7.67 6.64
CA SER A 10 -17.30 8.87 7.04
C SER A 10 -17.44 9.86 5.87
N LEU A 11 -16.38 10.06 5.09
CA LEU A 11 -16.39 10.93 3.91
C LEU A 11 -17.29 10.34 2.81
N ALA A 12 -17.21 9.04 2.56
CA ALA A 12 -18.11 8.35 1.65
C ALA A 12 -19.56 8.53 2.09
N GLN A 13 -19.89 8.25 3.36
CA GLN A 13 -21.23 8.44 3.95
C GLN A 13 -21.71 9.90 3.87
N SER A 14 -20.83 10.87 4.05
CA SER A 14 -21.16 12.30 3.96
C SER A 14 -21.39 12.78 2.52
N LEU A 15 -20.87 12.05 1.53
CA LEU A 15 -21.08 12.30 0.10
C LEU A 15 -22.33 11.57 -0.46
N TYR A 16 -23.07 10.84 0.38
CA TYR A 16 -24.31 10.13 0.06
C TYR A 16 -25.65 10.89 0.30
N PRO A 17 -25.76 12.24 0.38
CA PRO A 17 -27.04 12.88 0.74
C PRO A 17 -28.10 12.88 -0.38
N CYS A 18 -27.96 12.07 -1.44
CA CYS A 18 -28.95 11.94 -2.52
C CYS A 18 -29.36 10.47 -2.79
N SER A 19 -29.84 9.76 -1.77
CA SER A 19 -31.10 9.00 -1.80
C SER A 19 -31.15 8.08 -0.58
N ALA A 20 -32.09 8.35 0.32
CA ALA A 20 -32.36 7.51 1.46
C ALA A 20 -33.10 6.24 0.99
N GLN A 21 -32.33 5.20 0.67
CA GLN A 21 -32.75 3.83 0.89
C GLN A 21 -31.70 3.19 1.79
N GLN A 22 -32.15 2.51 2.85
CA GLN A 22 -31.33 1.75 3.78
C GLN A 22 -30.69 0.57 3.01
N LEU A 23 -29.66 0.89 2.23
CA LEU A 23 -28.90 -0.05 1.43
C LEU A 23 -28.04 -0.87 2.39
N ASN A 24 -28.16 -2.19 2.33
CA ASN A 24 -27.28 -3.10 3.06
C ASN A 24 -25.83 -2.69 2.81
N GLU A 25 -25.16 -2.16 3.85
CA GLU A 25 -23.90 -1.44 3.68
C GLU A 25 -22.69 -2.37 3.54
N ASP A 26 -22.90 -3.66 3.78
CA ASP A 26 -21.85 -4.65 3.96
C ASP A 26 -21.22 -5.10 2.64
N LEU A 27 -19.90 -5.24 2.65
CA LEU A 27 -19.18 -5.91 1.58
C LEU A 27 -19.33 -7.44 1.74
N ARG A 28 -19.39 -8.15 0.61
CA ARG A 28 -19.53 -9.62 0.60
C ARG A 28 -18.24 -10.29 0.16
N LEU A 29 -17.83 -11.35 0.87
CA LEU A 29 -16.66 -12.13 0.52
C LEU A 29 -16.88 -12.92 -0.77
N HIS A 30 -15.90 -12.84 -1.66
CA HIS A 30 -15.74 -13.67 -2.84
C HIS A 30 -14.34 -14.29 -2.81
N LEU A 31 -14.26 -15.61 -2.76
CA LEU A 31 -13.00 -16.32 -2.94
C LEU A 31 -12.64 -16.33 -4.43
N LEU A 32 -11.33 -16.25 -4.72
CA LEU A 32 -10.83 -16.36 -6.07
C LEU A 32 -11.17 -17.73 -6.66
N LEU A 33 -11.64 -17.74 -7.90
CA LEU A 33 -11.91 -18.95 -8.67
C LEU A 33 -10.62 -19.69 -9.00
N ASN A 34 -9.53 -18.95 -9.22
CA ASN A 34 -8.21 -19.54 -9.41
C ASN A 34 -7.58 -19.89 -8.05
N THR A 35 -7.81 -21.13 -7.60
CA THR A 35 -7.32 -21.64 -6.31
C THR A 35 -5.81 -21.84 -6.25
N SER A 36 -5.07 -21.65 -7.35
CA SER A 36 -3.60 -21.60 -7.31
C SER A 36 -3.07 -20.28 -6.74
N VAL A 37 -3.93 -19.28 -6.55
CA VAL A 37 -3.58 -17.99 -5.94
C VAL A 37 -4.07 -18.00 -4.49
N THR A 38 -3.14 -18.20 -3.58
CA THR A 38 -3.45 -18.54 -2.18
C THR A 38 -2.91 -17.50 -1.20
N CYS A 39 -3.46 -17.55 0.02
CA CYS A 39 -2.85 -16.98 1.21
C CYS A 39 -1.58 -17.77 1.61
N ASN A 40 -0.89 -17.33 2.66
CA ASN A 40 0.37 -17.95 3.10
C ASN A 40 0.20 -19.39 3.60
N ASP A 41 -0.96 -19.74 4.12
CA ASP A 41 -1.30 -21.08 4.63
C ASP A 41 -1.82 -22.02 3.53
N GLY A 42 -1.87 -21.55 2.28
CA GLY A 42 -2.41 -22.28 1.13
C GLY A 42 -3.93 -22.22 0.98
N SER A 43 -4.64 -21.52 1.86
CA SER A 43 -6.08 -21.27 1.69
C SER A 43 -6.33 -20.35 0.48
N PRO A 44 -7.50 -20.44 -0.20
CA PRO A 44 -7.81 -19.56 -1.32
C PRO A 44 -7.85 -18.10 -0.89
N ALA A 45 -7.15 -17.22 -1.62
CA ALA A 45 -7.29 -15.79 -1.44
C ALA A 45 -8.68 -15.31 -1.93
N GLY A 46 -9.05 -14.08 -1.60
CA GLY A 46 -10.34 -13.52 -1.97
C GLY A 46 -10.40 -12.00 -1.86
N TYR A 47 -11.58 -11.46 -2.08
CA TYR A 47 -11.87 -10.04 -1.97
C TYR A 47 -13.30 -9.82 -1.48
N TYR A 48 -13.50 -8.69 -0.81
CA TYR A 48 -14.81 -8.22 -0.39
C TYR A 48 -15.36 -7.23 -1.43
N LEU A 49 -16.58 -7.45 -1.91
CA LEU A 49 -17.21 -6.62 -2.94
C LEU A 49 -18.54 -6.03 -2.49
N LYS A 50 -18.75 -4.76 -2.82
CA LYS A 50 -20.03 -4.05 -2.76
C LYS A 50 -20.22 -3.29 -4.05
N GLU A 51 -21.20 -3.68 -4.84
CA GLU A 51 -21.50 -3.02 -6.11
C GLU A 51 -22.31 -1.74 -5.89
N SER A 52 -21.97 -0.70 -6.65
CA SER A 52 -22.74 0.55 -6.71
C SER A 52 -23.25 0.74 -8.13
N LYS A 53 -24.49 0.31 -8.39
CA LYS A 53 -25.10 0.37 -9.73
C LYS A 53 -25.14 1.83 -10.21
N GLY A 54 -24.63 2.06 -11.43
CA GLY A 54 -24.52 3.40 -12.03
C GLY A 54 -23.22 4.14 -11.72
N SER A 55 -22.43 3.72 -10.73
CA SER A 55 -21.08 4.23 -10.54
C SER A 55 -20.13 3.61 -11.56
N ARG A 56 -19.28 4.45 -12.17
CA ARG A 56 -18.13 4.02 -12.98
C ARG A 56 -16.79 4.23 -12.26
N ARG A 57 -16.84 4.44 -10.94
CA ARG A 57 -15.68 4.62 -10.07
C ARG A 57 -15.52 3.38 -9.20
N TRP A 58 -14.32 2.82 -9.21
CA TRP A 58 -13.96 1.65 -8.44
C TRP A 58 -12.86 1.99 -7.43
N LEU A 59 -12.99 1.47 -6.21
CA LEU A 59 -11.98 1.54 -5.17
C LEU A 59 -11.58 0.10 -4.84
N LEU A 60 -10.31 -0.22 -5.04
CA LEU A 60 -9.72 -1.49 -4.63
C LEU A 60 -8.76 -1.21 -3.48
N PHE A 61 -9.07 -1.70 -2.28
CA PHE A 61 -8.28 -1.43 -1.08
C PHE A 61 -7.43 -2.64 -0.70
N LEU A 62 -6.14 -2.41 -0.49
CA LEU A 62 -5.16 -3.40 -0.02
C LEU A 62 -5.08 -3.31 1.51
N GLU A 63 -5.47 -4.39 2.18
CA GLU A 63 -5.40 -4.51 3.63
C GLU A 63 -3.98 -4.83 4.12
N ASP A 64 -3.75 -4.56 5.41
CA ASP A 64 -2.46 -4.62 6.11
C ASP A 64 -1.97 -6.04 6.48
N GLU A 65 -2.38 -7.08 5.73
CA GLU A 65 -1.98 -8.46 6.03
C GLU A 65 -0.83 -8.95 5.13
N TYR A 66 0.08 -9.71 5.74
CA TYR A 66 1.24 -10.30 5.06
C TYR A 66 0.78 -11.37 4.05
N ALA A 67 1.07 -11.21 2.76
CA ALA A 67 0.79 -12.22 1.74
C ALA A 67 1.96 -12.44 0.77
N PHE A 68 2.49 -13.66 0.72
CA PHE A 68 3.53 -14.12 -0.22
C PHE A 68 2.96 -14.57 -1.57
N MET A 69 1.90 -13.90 -2.03
CA MET A 69 1.40 -13.92 -3.40
C MET A 69 0.73 -12.58 -3.73
N GLY A 70 1.01 -11.51 -2.98
CA GLY A 70 0.25 -10.26 -3.02
C GLY A 70 0.05 -9.69 -4.43
N THR A 71 1.12 -9.60 -5.23
CA THR A 71 1.03 -9.15 -6.63
C THR A 71 0.14 -10.04 -7.50
N LEU A 72 0.16 -11.37 -7.27
CA LEU A 72 -0.69 -12.31 -8.01
C LEU A 72 -2.14 -12.22 -7.56
N ILE A 73 -2.40 -12.05 -6.26
CA ILE A 73 -3.73 -11.80 -5.70
C ILE A 73 -4.34 -10.55 -6.34
N ILE A 74 -3.62 -9.42 -6.35
CA ILE A 74 -4.10 -8.18 -6.96
C ILE A 74 -4.46 -8.39 -8.44
N ARG A 75 -3.56 -9.04 -9.19
CA ARG A 75 -3.77 -9.34 -10.62
C ARG A 75 -5.04 -10.17 -10.84
N GLU A 76 -5.25 -11.20 -10.03
CA GLU A 76 -6.38 -12.11 -10.16
C GLU A 76 -7.70 -11.46 -9.74
N VAL A 77 -7.69 -10.65 -8.66
CA VAL A 77 -8.84 -9.83 -8.24
C VAL A 77 -9.25 -8.88 -9.37
N VAL A 78 -8.30 -8.14 -9.95
CA VAL A 78 -8.60 -7.24 -11.09
C VAL A 78 -9.22 -8.02 -12.25
N ARG A 79 -8.67 -9.20 -12.57
CA ARG A 79 -9.17 -10.06 -13.65
C ARG A 79 -10.62 -10.49 -13.43
N GLU A 80 -10.98 -10.93 -12.23
CA GLU A 80 -12.35 -11.33 -11.92
C GLU A 80 -13.32 -10.15 -11.88
N LEU A 81 -12.89 -9.02 -11.34
CA LEU A 81 -13.73 -7.82 -11.25
C LEU A 81 -14.12 -7.28 -12.64
N LEU A 82 -13.33 -7.53 -13.69
CA LEU A 82 -13.70 -7.18 -15.07
C LEU A 82 -15.04 -7.82 -15.48
N GLY A 83 -15.27 -9.08 -15.09
CA GLY A 83 -16.54 -9.80 -15.30
C GLY A 83 -17.67 -9.35 -14.38
N LYS A 84 -17.36 -8.55 -13.35
CA LYS A 84 -18.32 -8.01 -12.36
C LYS A 84 -18.56 -6.50 -12.54
N GLY A 85 -18.18 -5.94 -13.69
CA GLY A 85 -18.49 -4.56 -14.07
C GLY A 85 -17.32 -3.59 -14.05
N LEU A 86 -16.12 -4.01 -13.60
CA LEU A 86 -14.91 -3.16 -13.69
C LEU A 86 -14.57 -2.82 -15.14
N SER A 87 -14.94 -3.67 -16.10
CA SER A 87 -14.79 -3.42 -17.55
C SER A 87 -15.45 -2.11 -18.01
N GLY A 88 -16.53 -1.67 -17.34
CA GLY A 88 -17.22 -0.40 -17.62
C GLY A 88 -16.68 0.79 -16.85
N ALA A 89 -15.61 0.64 -16.06
CA ALA A 89 -15.08 1.71 -15.22
C ALA A 89 -14.56 2.90 -16.03
N LYS A 90 -14.57 4.07 -15.39
CA LYS A 90 -13.86 5.28 -15.84
C LYS A 90 -12.59 5.48 -15.03
N VAL A 91 -12.65 5.18 -13.73
CA VAL A 91 -11.53 5.30 -12.79
C VAL A 91 -11.48 4.06 -11.91
N LEU A 92 -10.29 3.49 -11.78
CA LEU A 92 -9.93 2.50 -10.76
C LEU A 92 -8.90 3.14 -9.82
N LEU A 93 -9.28 3.35 -8.56
CA LEU A 93 -8.38 3.80 -7.51
C LEU A 93 -7.88 2.58 -6.74
N LEU A 94 -6.58 2.27 -6.86
CA LEU A 94 -5.90 1.31 -6.01
C LEU A 94 -5.45 2.03 -4.74
N ALA A 95 -6.02 1.67 -3.60
CA ALA A 95 -5.72 2.27 -2.31
C ALA A 95 -5.15 1.21 -1.35
N GLY A 96 -4.45 1.63 -0.30
CA GLY A 96 -3.98 0.73 0.75
C GLY A 96 -3.40 1.52 1.92
N SER A 97 -3.44 0.94 3.10
CA SER A 97 -2.81 1.49 4.32
C SER A 97 -1.60 0.65 4.71
N SER A 98 -0.64 1.25 5.42
CA SER A 98 0.62 0.64 5.90
C SER A 98 1.33 -0.25 4.85
N ALA A 99 1.42 -1.58 5.02
CA ALA A 99 2.03 -2.50 4.06
C ALA A 99 1.25 -2.54 2.74
N GLY A 100 -0.08 -2.41 2.80
CA GLY A 100 -0.95 -2.21 1.65
C GLY A 100 -0.65 -0.91 0.92
N GLY A 101 -0.29 0.16 1.64
CA GLY A 101 0.14 1.45 1.08
C GLY A 101 1.43 1.32 0.25
N THR A 102 2.45 0.63 0.78
CA THR A 102 3.63 0.24 0.00
C THR A 102 3.25 -0.68 -1.17
N GLY A 103 2.30 -1.59 -0.95
CA GLY A 103 1.71 -2.45 -1.98
C GLY A 103 1.10 -1.67 -3.16
N VAL A 104 0.46 -0.52 -2.91
CA VAL A 104 -0.03 0.38 -3.97
C VAL A 104 1.13 0.85 -4.83
N LEU A 105 2.20 1.37 -4.22
CA LEU A 105 3.39 1.88 -4.94
C LEU A 105 4.05 0.78 -5.80
N LEU A 106 4.06 -0.46 -5.31
CA LEU A 106 4.66 -1.60 -6.00
C LEU A 106 3.79 -2.18 -7.13
N ASN A 107 2.49 -1.89 -7.17
CA ASN A 107 1.54 -2.56 -8.06
C ASN A 107 0.69 -1.63 -8.94
N VAL A 108 0.60 -0.33 -8.66
CA VAL A 108 -0.29 0.59 -9.40
C VAL A 108 -0.02 0.60 -10.91
N ASP A 109 1.25 0.68 -11.33
CA ASP A 109 1.62 0.65 -12.74
C ASP A 109 1.33 -0.72 -13.37
N ARG A 110 1.55 -1.82 -12.62
CA ARG A 110 1.28 -3.19 -13.08
C ARG A 110 -0.22 -3.43 -13.32
N VAL A 111 -1.08 -2.87 -12.46
CA VAL A 111 -2.54 -2.92 -12.67
C VAL A 111 -2.93 -2.14 -13.92
N ALA A 112 -2.32 -0.98 -14.17
CA ALA A 112 -2.55 -0.22 -15.38
C ALA A 112 -2.10 -0.95 -16.65
N GLU A 113 -0.90 -1.54 -16.63
CA GLU A 113 -0.36 -2.37 -17.70
C GLU A 113 -1.26 -3.59 -17.97
N GLN A 114 -1.71 -4.29 -16.91
CA GLN A 114 -2.64 -5.41 -17.03
C GLN A 114 -3.95 -5.01 -17.72
N LEU A 115 -4.55 -3.87 -17.36
CA LEU A 115 -5.79 -3.41 -17.96
C LEU A 115 -5.60 -2.99 -19.43
N GLU A 116 -4.47 -2.37 -19.76
CA GLU A 116 -4.09 -2.07 -21.14
C GLU A 116 -3.94 -3.35 -21.98
N GLU A 117 -3.21 -4.35 -21.48
CA GLU A 117 -2.99 -5.65 -22.13
C GLU A 117 -4.31 -6.43 -22.35
N LEU A 118 -5.26 -6.32 -21.41
CA LEU A 118 -6.57 -6.96 -21.50
C LEU A 118 -7.58 -6.18 -22.36
N GLY A 119 -7.18 -5.06 -22.98
CA GLY A 119 -8.03 -4.30 -23.90
C GLY A 119 -8.94 -3.27 -23.22
N TYR A 120 -8.58 -2.79 -22.03
CA TYR A 120 -9.32 -1.75 -21.29
C TYR A 120 -8.53 -0.44 -21.10
N PRO A 121 -7.95 0.17 -22.16
CA PRO A 121 -7.10 1.36 -22.04
C PRO A 121 -7.85 2.63 -21.59
N ALA A 122 -9.18 2.61 -21.61
CA ALA A 122 -10.01 3.74 -21.19
C ALA A 122 -10.15 3.86 -19.65
N ILE A 123 -9.78 2.83 -18.89
CA ILE A 123 -9.87 2.84 -17.43
C ILE A 123 -8.67 3.61 -16.87
N GLN A 124 -8.92 4.74 -16.20
CA GLN A 124 -7.85 5.50 -15.55
C GLN A 124 -7.47 4.86 -14.22
N VAL A 125 -6.26 4.30 -14.13
CA VAL A 125 -5.70 3.76 -12.89
C VAL A 125 -4.99 4.85 -12.10
N ARG A 126 -5.29 4.96 -10.81
CA ARG A 126 -4.68 5.90 -9.86
C ARG A 126 -4.32 5.17 -8.56
N GLY A 127 -3.35 5.69 -7.83
CA GLY A 127 -2.94 5.17 -6.53
C GLY A 127 -3.31 6.09 -5.36
N LEU A 128 -3.59 5.50 -4.20
CA LEU A 128 -3.65 6.16 -2.89
C LEU A 128 -2.84 5.33 -1.89
N ALA A 129 -1.63 5.77 -1.58
CA ALA A 129 -0.77 5.12 -0.61
C ALA A 129 -0.87 5.83 0.74
N ASP A 130 -1.55 5.20 1.70
CA ASP A 130 -1.65 5.68 3.08
C ASP A 130 -0.65 4.94 3.97
N SER A 131 0.13 5.70 4.75
CA SER A 131 1.07 5.20 5.77
C SER A 131 2.09 4.16 5.25
N GLY A 132 2.32 4.14 3.93
CA GLY A 132 3.20 3.19 3.24
C GLY A 132 4.52 3.82 2.73
N TRP A 133 4.82 5.04 3.15
CA TRP A 133 6.01 5.80 2.76
C TRP A 133 7.05 5.78 3.89
N PHE A 134 7.91 4.77 3.86
CA PHE A 134 8.98 4.58 4.86
C PHE A 134 10.30 5.22 4.43
N LEU A 135 11.15 5.47 5.42
CA LEU A 135 12.55 5.85 5.27
C LEU A 135 13.45 4.64 5.59
N ASP A 136 14.53 4.51 4.84
CA ASP A 136 15.62 3.54 5.02
C ASP A 136 16.76 4.13 5.87
N ASN A 137 16.38 4.86 6.92
CA ASN A 137 17.27 5.56 7.84
C ASN A 137 17.94 4.60 8.84
N LYS A 138 18.89 5.16 9.60
CA LYS A 138 19.54 4.44 10.70
C LYS A 138 18.64 4.50 11.93
N GLN A 139 18.42 3.34 12.56
CA GLN A 139 17.71 3.23 13.83
C GLN A 139 18.30 4.16 14.92
N TYR A 140 17.45 4.63 15.83
CA TYR A 140 17.88 5.40 17.00
C TYR A 140 18.81 4.58 17.90
N ARG A 141 18.41 3.34 18.20
CA ARG A 141 19.24 2.35 18.87
C ARG A 141 19.36 1.12 17.98
N ARG A 142 20.59 0.84 17.54
CA ARG A 142 20.87 -0.35 16.73
C ARG A 142 20.43 -1.60 17.48
N THR A 143 19.75 -2.47 16.76
CA THR A 143 19.32 -3.80 17.21
C THR A 143 19.70 -4.81 16.13
N ASP A 144 19.98 -6.04 16.54
CA ASP A 144 20.19 -7.12 15.59
C ASP A 144 18.83 -7.53 15.00
N CYS A 145 18.79 -7.78 13.70
CA CYS A 145 17.58 -8.19 13.00
C CYS A 145 17.26 -9.66 13.32
N ILE A 146 16.71 -9.90 14.50
CA ILE A 146 16.26 -11.20 15.00
C ILE A 146 14.72 -11.23 14.96
N ASP A 147 14.09 -10.21 15.53
CA ASP A 147 12.63 -10.02 15.51
C ASP A 147 12.19 -9.14 14.35
N THR A 148 11.01 -9.43 13.78
CA THR A 148 10.46 -8.69 12.64
C THR A 148 10.16 -7.23 12.97
N ILE A 149 9.66 -6.97 14.18
CA ILE A 149 9.13 -5.67 14.60
C ILE A 149 10.24 -4.62 14.75
N THR A 150 11.40 -5.01 15.25
CA THR A 150 12.53 -4.08 15.50
C THR A 150 13.66 -4.23 14.49
N CYS A 151 13.49 -5.05 13.45
CA CYS A 151 14.50 -5.17 12.40
C CYS A 151 14.58 -3.85 11.63
N ALA A 152 15.80 -3.38 11.38
CA ALA A 152 16.02 -2.15 10.62
C ALA A 152 15.34 -2.23 9.23
N PRO A 153 14.73 -1.14 8.73
CA PRO A 153 13.92 -1.18 7.51
C PRO A 153 14.63 -1.80 6.30
N THR A 154 15.89 -1.42 6.09
CA THR A 154 16.71 -1.93 4.97
C THR A 154 16.95 -3.43 5.06
N GLU A 155 17.32 -3.93 6.23
CA GLU A 155 17.62 -5.35 6.43
C GLU A 155 16.35 -6.20 6.34
N ALA A 156 15.24 -5.69 6.89
CA ALA A 156 13.94 -6.36 6.82
C ALA A 156 13.52 -6.59 5.36
N ILE A 157 13.58 -5.56 4.51
CA ILE A 157 13.22 -5.69 3.09
C ILE A 157 14.26 -6.49 2.31
N ARG A 158 15.56 -6.35 2.57
CA ARG A 158 16.60 -7.16 1.91
C ARG A 158 16.41 -8.65 2.14
N ARG A 159 16.00 -9.05 3.34
CA ARG A 159 15.64 -10.45 3.64
C ARG A 159 14.29 -10.80 3.03
N GLY A 160 13.30 -9.94 3.20
CA GLY A 160 11.93 -10.13 2.72
C GLY A 160 11.87 -10.39 1.22
N ILE A 161 12.46 -9.52 0.40
CA ILE A 161 12.42 -9.65 -1.06
C ILE A 161 12.97 -11.00 -1.56
N ARG A 162 14.00 -11.55 -0.90
CA ARG A 162 14.53 -12.89 -1.22
C ARG A 162 13.61 -14.00 -0.76
N TYR A 163 13.11 -13.89 0.47
CA TYR A 163 12.21 -14.90 1.04
C TYR A 163 10.87 -14.98 0.29
N TRP A 164 10.37 -13.86 -0.21
CA TRP A 164 9.07 -13.75 -0.88
C TRP A 164 9.17 -13.97 -2.40
N ASN A 165 10.39 -14.10 -2.93
CA ASN A 165 10.66 -13.95 -4.36
C ASN A 165 9.98 -12.67 -4.93
N GLY A 166 10.17 -11.57 -4.20
CA GLY A 166 9.45 -10.32 -4.40
C GLY A 166 9.79 -9.66 -5.72
N VAL A 167 8.76 -9.10 -6.38
CA VAL A 167 8.90 -8.36 -7.63
C VAL A 167 8.61 -6.88 -7.40
N VAL A 168 9.37 -6.02 -8.08
CA VAL A 168 9.24 -4.56 -7.97
C VAL A 168 8.89 -3.94 -9.33
N PRO A 169 8.41 -2.69 -9.40
CA PRO A 169 8.15 -2.02 -10.67
C PRO A 169 9.38 -1.99 -11.57
N GLU A 170 9.22 -2.36 -12.84
CA GLU A 170 10.34 -2.52 -13.78
C GLU A 170 11.15 -1.24 -13.95
N ARG A 171 10.47 -0.10 -13.98
CA ARG A 171 11.11 1.23 -14.11
C ARG A 171 12.01 1.54 -12.91
N CYS A 172 11.58 1.19 -11.71
CA CYS A 172 12.39 1.33 -10.50
C CYS A 172 13.53 0.31 -10.49
N ARG A 173 13.26 -0.96 -10.84
CA ARG A 173 14.28 -2.02 -10.90
C ARG A 173 15.49 -1.60 -11.73
N ARG A 174 15.26 -0.98 -12.90
CA ARG A 174 16.32 -0.53 -13.81
C ARG A 174 17.20 0.61 -13.26
N GLN A 175 16.79 1.29 -12.20
CA GLN A 175 17.59 2.34 -11.56
C GLN A 175 18.63 1.77 -10.58
N PHE A 176 18.45 0.52 -10.14
CA PHE A 176 19.30 -0.12 -9.14
C PHE A 176 20.02 -1.33 -9.73
N LYS A 177 21.10 -1.75 -9.07
CA LYS A 177 21.84 -2.95 -9.46
C LYS A 177 21.04 -4.20 -9.12
N GLU A 178 21.34 -5.30 -9.79
CA GLU A 178 20.80 -6.62 -9.43
C GLU A 178 21.16 -6.95 -7.96
N GLY A 179 20.16 -7.40 -7.20
CA GLY A 179 20.26 -7.63 -5.75
C GLY A 179 19.97 -6.40 -4.87
N GLU A 180 19.81 -5.22 -5.47
CA GLU A 180 19.49 -3.96 -4.79
C GLU A 180 18.03 -3.51 -5.03
N GLU A 181 17.15 -4.42 -5.46
CA GLU A 181 15.74 -4.14 -5.76
C GLU A 181 14.93 -3.75 -4.50
N TRP A 182 15.42 -4.08 -3.31
CA TRP A 182 14.87 -3.64 -2.02
C TRP A 182 14.70 -2.11 -1.94
N ASN A 183 15.51 -1.35 -2.70
CA ASN A 183 15.37 0.11 -2.81
C ASN A 183 13.98 0.54 -3.28
N CYS A 184 13.31 -0.27 -4.11
CA CYS A 184 12.00 0.05 -4.66
C CYS A 184 10.83 -0.11 -3.67
N PHE A 185 11.08 -0.59 -2.46
CA PHE A 185 10.07 -0.62 -1.40
C PHE A 185 9.97 0.71 -0.64
N PHE A 186 10.92 1.63 -0.83
CA PHE A 186 10.92 2.93 -0.18
C PHE A 186 10.26 3.98 -1.09
N GLY A 187 9.21 4.62 -0.57
CA GLY A 187 8.31 5.47 -1.35
C GLY A 187 9.04 6.54 -2.16
N TYR A 188 9.97 7.24 -1.52
CA TYR A 188 10.73 8.32 -2.14
C TYR A 188 11.69 7.87 -3.27
N LYS A 189 12.03 6.57 -3.34
CA LYS A 189 12.85 5.99 -4.41
C LYS A 189 12.00 5.48 -5.56
N VAL A 190 10.86 4.86 -5.27
CA VAL A 190 9.99 4.27 -6.31
C VAL A 190 9.08 5.32 -6.96
N TYR A 191 8.61 6.30 -6.20
CA TYR A 191 7.63 7.30 -6.65
C TYR A 191 8.04 8.04 -7.93
N PRO A 192 9.29 8.55 -8.09
CA PRO A 192 9.71 9.25 -9.30
C PRO A 192 9.68 8.39 -10.57
N THR A 193 9.54 7.07 -10.43
CA THR A 193 9.54 6.11 -11.54
C THR A 193 8.14 5.73 -11.99
N LEU A 194 7.11 6.05 -11.19
CA LEU A 194 5.73 5.65 -11.43
C LEU A 194 5.12 6.42 -12.61
N ARG A 195 4.34 5.72 -13.42
CA ARG A 195 3.54 6.31 -14.51
C ARG A 195 2.20 6.81 -14.00
N CYS A 196 1.54 6.01 -13.16
CA CYS A 196 0.22 6.33 -12.63
C CYS A 196 0.29 7.47 -11.61
N PRO A 197 -0.71 8.39 -11.61
CA PRO A 197 -0.84 9.38 -10.54
C PRO A 197 -1.08 8.69 -9.20
N VAL A 198 -0.29 9.02 -8.18
CA VAL A 198 -0.43 8.49 -6.83
C VAL A 198 -0.54 9.63 -5.83
N PHE A 199 -1.58 9.58 -5.00
CA PHE A 199 -1.73 10.44 -3.83
C PHE A 199 -1.11 9.75 -2.62
N VAL A 200 -0.30 10.49 -1.84
CA VAL A 200 0.40 9.96 -0.66
C VAL A 200 -0.18 10.57 0.60
N VAL A 201 -0.63 9.73 1.53
CA VAL A 201 -1.01 10.12 2.89
C VAL A 201 0.05 9.53 3.82
N GLN A 202 0.74 10.36 4.59
CA GLN A 202 1.80 9.87 5.48
C GLN A 202 1.85 10.72 6.74
N TRP A 203 1.87 10.05 7.90
CA TRP A 203 2.16 10.69 9.17
C TRP A 203 3.64 11.05 9.25
N LEU A 204 3.96 12.30 9.61
CA LEU A 204 5.36 12.74 9.79
C LEU A 204 6.11 11.96 10.88
N PHE A 205 5.36 11.38 11.82
CA PHE A 205 5.86 10.58 12.92
C PHE A 205 5.06 9.28 12.99
N ASP A 206 5.17 8.49 11.93
CA ASP A 206 4.47 7.22 11.80
C ASP A 206 4.93 6.20 12.86
N GLU A 207 3.97 5.54 13.51
CA GLU A 207 4.26 4.59 14.60
C GLU A 207 5.01 3.36 14.10
N ALA A 208 4.72 2.86 12.90
CA ALA A 208 5.43 1.72 12.33
C ALA A 208 6.87 2.10 12.00
N GLN A 209 7.11 3.29 11.41
CA GLN A 209 8.47 3.81 11.19
C GLN A 209 9.25 3.95 12.51
N LEU A 210 8.65 4.54 13.54
CA LEU A 210 9.29 4.67 14.86
C LEU A 210 9.63 3.31 15.46
N THR A 211 8.76 2.32 15.28
CA THR A 211 8.95 0.96 15.77
C THR A 211 10.14 0.26 15.11
N VAL A 212 10.24 0.31 13.77
CA VAL A 212 11.39 -0.25 13.04
C VAL A 212 12.68 0.56 13.23
N ASP A 213 12.57 1.81 13.67
CA ASP A 213 13.68 2.66 14.12
C ASP A 213 14.12 2.38 15.57
N ASN A 214 13.46 1.43 16.23
CA ASN A 214 13.66 1.07 17.64
C ASN A 214 13.45 2.27 18.60
N VAL A 215 12.40 3.04 18.34
CA VAL A 215 11.95 4.16 19.17
C VAL A 215 10.63 3.77 19.85
N HIS A 216 10.65 3.70 21.19
CA HIS A 216 9.47 3.39 21.99
C HIS A 216 9.03 4.62 22.79
N LEU A 217 7.78 5.04 22.62
CA LEU A 217 7.18 6.15 23.36
C LEU A 217 6.33 5.59 24.51
N THR A 218 6.90 5.54 25.72
CA THR A 218 6.27 4.88 26.89
C THR A 218 5.53 5.83 27.82
N GLY A 219 5.28 7.08 27.39
CA GLY A 219 4.69 8.14 28.22
C GLY A 219 5.63 8.72 29.28
N GLN A 220 6.86 8.21 29.40
CA GLN A 220 7.92 8.78 30.22
C GLN A 220 8.57 10.00 29.52
N PRO A 221 9.24 10.90 30.26
CA PRO A 221 9.98 12.02 29.66
C PRO A 221 10.97 11.54 28.60
N VAL A 222 10.86 12.10 27.39
CA VAL A 222 11.72 11.76 26.25
C VAL A 222 13.11 12.34 26.47
N GLN A 223 14.15 11.51 26.31
CA GLN A 223 15.54 11.95 26.39
C GLN A 223 15.88 12.90 25.24
N GLU A 224 16.77 13.88 25.47
CA GLU A 224 17.16 14.88 24.46
C GLU A 224 17.59 14.24 23.13
N GLY A 225 18.39 13.16 23.18
CA GLY A 225 18.82 12.44 21.97
C GLY A 225 17.67 11.79 21.20
N GLN A 226 16.69 11.21 21.90
CA GLN A 226 15.50 10.63 21.27
C GLN A 226 14.58 11.71 20.69
N TRP A 227 14.46 12.85 21.38
CA TRP A 227 13.72 14.01 20.90
C TRP A 227 14.32 14.57 19.60
N LEU A 228 15.64 14.78 19.56
CA LEU A 228 16.35 15.23 18.35
C LEU A 228 16.21 14.23 17.20
N TYR A 229 16.25 12.92 17.48
CA TYR A 229 16.02 11.89 16.49
C TYR A 229 14.63 12.00 15.85
N ILE A 230 13.58 12.09 16.67
CA ILE A 230 12.19 12.23 16.19
C ILE A 230 12.03 13.52 15.38
N GLN A 231 12.61 14.64 15.82
CA GLN A 231 12.57 15.88 15.06
C GLN A 231 13.24 15.76 13.69
N ASN A 232 14.39 15.09 13.61
CA ASN A 232 15.09 14.87 12.35
C ASN A 232 14.30 13.93 11.43
N LEU A 233 13.70 12.87 11.97
CA LEU A 233 12.81 11.97 11.22
C LEU A 233 11.69 12.75 10.52
N GLY A 234 10.98 13.62 11.25
CA GLY A 234 9.92 14.43 10.67
C GLY A 234 10.41 15.42 9.60
N ARG A 235 11.63 15.98 9.75
CA ARG A 235 12.24 16.84 8.73
C ARG A 235 12.62 16.06 7.48
N GLU A 236 13.24 14.90 7.65
CA GLU A 236 13.63 14.01 6.54
C GLU A 236 12.39 13.56 5.77
N LEU A 237 11.36 13.07 6.47
CA LEU A 237 10.12 12.62 5.84
C LEU A 237 9.46 13.76 5.06
N ARG A 238 9.32 14.94 5.68
CA ARG A 238 8.80 16.14 5.00
C ARG A 238 9.61 16.51 3.76
N ASN A 239 10.94 16.39 3.82
CA ASN A 239 11.80 16.69 2.68
C ASN A 239 11.56 15.70 1.52
N THR A 240 11.35 14.41 1.81
CA THR A 240 11.03 13.42 0.76
C THR A 240 9.70 13.66 0.06
N LEU A 241 8.77 14.37 0.72
CA LEU A 241 7.45 14.69 0.18
C LEU A 241 7.41 16.05 -0.55
N LYS A 242 8.52 16.79 -0.61
CA LYS A 242 8.54 18.15 -1.17
C LYS A 242 8.14 18.21 -2.65
N ASP A 243 8.53 17.19 -3.41
CA ASP A 243 8.27 17.08 -4.85
C ASP A 243 7.18 16.05 -5.17
N VAL A 244 6.36 15.67 -4.17
CA VAL A 244 5.16 14.86 -4.34
C VAL A 244 3.98 15.84 -4.50
N PRO A 245 3.48 16.04 -5.73
CA PRO A 245 2.49 17.09 -6.05
C PRO A 245 1.08 16.82 -5.52
#